data_AF-A0A962IWL9-F1
#
_entry.id   AF-A0A962IWL9-F1
#
_cell.length_a   1.000
_cell.length_b   1.000
_cell.length_c   1.000
_cell.angle_alpha   90.00
_cell.angle_beta   90.00
_cell.angle_gamma   90.00
#
_symmetry.space_group_name_H-M   'P 1'
#
loop_
_entity.id
_entity.type
_entity.pdbx_description
1 polymer ?
#
loop_
_entity_poly.entity_id
_entity_poly.type
_entity_poly.pdbx_seq_one_letter_code
_entity_poly.pdbx_strand_id
1 'polypeptide(L)'
;MISATEALERLKAGNKRFYEDQIPPSRGREQLTRLSVSQSPFAIILGCSDSRVPAEIVFDQGLGDLFVIRVAGNIVAPSQVGSVEFAAESFGTR
;
A
#
# COMPACT_ATOMS: atom_id res chain seq x y z
N MET A 1 -3.01 13.09 -7.25
CA MET A 1 -2.77 11.74 -7.80
C MET A 1 -1.40 11.77 -8.43
N ILE A 2 -0.50 10.89 -8.01
CA ILE A 2 0.89 10.86 -8.51
C ILE A 2 0.98 9.95 -9.73
N SER A 3 2.02 10.11 -10.53
CA SER A 3 2.32 9.20 -11.64
C SER A 3 2.78 7.83 -11.15
N ALA A 4 2.64 6.81 -12.00
CA ALA A 4 3.13 5.45 -11.70
C ALA A 4 4.64 5.44 -11.39
N THR A 5 5.43 6.28 -12.06
CA THR A 5 6.87 6.42 -11.79
C THR A 5 7.12 7.01 -10.40
N GLU A 6 6.41 8.07 -10.02
CA GLU A 6 6.52 8.66 -8.68
C GLU A 6 6.06 7.68 -7.59
N ALA A 7 5.00 6.90 -7.85
CA ALA A 7 4.54 5.86 -6.93
C ALA A 7 5.61 4.79 -6.72
N LEU A 8 6.24 4.32 -7.80
CA LEU A 8 7.34 3.34 -7.73
C LEU A 8 8.55 3.90 -6.97
N GLU A 9 8.95 5.13 -7.24
CA GLU A 9 10.07 5.75 -6.53
C GLU A 9 9.77 5.96 -5.04
N ARG A 10 8.52 6.30 -4.68
CA ARG A 10 8.08 6.38 -3.28
C ARG A 10 8.16 5.03 -2.58
N LEU A 11 7.73 3.94 -3.23
CA LEU A 11 7.85 2.58 -2.70
C LEU A 11 9.32 2.19 -2.50
N LYS A 12 10.19 2.41 -3.50
CA LYS A 12 11.63 2.15 -3.39
C LYS A 12 12.28 2.93 -2.25
N ALA A 13 11.97 4.23 -2.14
CA ALA A 13 12.51 5.07 -1.08
C ALA A 13 12.08 4.56 0.31
N GLY A 14 10.83 4.12 0.46
CA GLY A 14 10.36 3.54 1.71
C GLY A 14 10.98 2.18 2.01
N ASN A 15 11.15 1.31 1.00
CA ASN A 15 11.87 0.05 1.20
C ASN A 15 13.33 0.27 1.60
N LYS A 16 14.00 1.28 1.04
CA LYS A 16 15.34 1.66 1.45
C LYS A 16 15.38 2.06 2.93
N ARG A 17 14.42 2.86 3.41
CA ARG A 17 14.32 3.24 4.83
C ARG A 17 14.11 2.03 5.73
N PHE A 18 13.23 1.10 5.32
CA PHE A 18 13.01 -0.16 6.03
C PHE A 18 14.29 -1.00 6.11
N TYR A 19 15.04 -1.12 5.02
CA TYR A 19 16.30 -1.86 4.98
C TYR A 19 17.41 -1.24 5.83
N GLU A 20 17.42 0.10 5.94
CA GLU A 20 18.40 0.86 6.72
C GLU A 20 17.99 1.07 8.19
N ASP A 21 16.93 0.40 8.67
CA ASP A 21 16.38 0.54 10.03
C ASP A 21 16.11 2.00 10.45
N GLN A 22 15.68 2.84 9.50
CA GLN A 22 15.33 4.23 9.78
C GLN A 22 14.00 4.33 10.56
N ILE A 23 13.83 5.44 11.27
CA ILE A 23 12.60 5.70 12.03
C ILE A 23 11.41 5.81 11.04
N PRO A 24 10.37 4.96 11.19
CA PRO A 24 9.23 4.95 10.29
C PRO A 24 8.32 6.18 10.50
N PRO A 25 7.48 6.54 9.51
CA PRO A 25 6.47 7.58 9.68
C PRO A 25 5.45 7.20 10.75
N SER A 26 4.86 8.22 11.40
CA SER A 26 3.85 8.02 12.44
C SER A 26 2.63 7.25 11.92
N ARG A 27 2.30 6.13 12.56
CA ARG A 27 1.11 5.30 12.29
C ARG A 27 0.10 5.44 13.44
N GLY A 28 -0.19 6.67 13.84
CA GLY A 28 -0.95 6.98 15.04
C GLY A 28 -2.47 7.01 14.85
N ARG A 29 -3.20 6.94 15.98
CA ARG A 29 -4.68 7.07 16.03
C ARG A 29 -5.20 8.34 15.35
N GLU A 30 -4.46 9.43 15.42
CA GLU A 30 -4.85 10.70 14.80
C GLU A 30 -4.98 10.58 13.27
N GLN A 31 -4.03 9.85 12.64
CA GLN A 31 -4.09 9.60 11.20
C GLN A 31 -5.26 8.68 10.85
N LEU A 32 -5.54 7.68 11.68
CA LEU A 32 -6.72 6.83 11.52
C LEU A 32 -8.02 7.65 11.59
N THR A 33 -8.13 8.59 12.53
CA THR A 33 -9.30 9.47 12.64
C THR A 33 -9.50 10.30 11.37
N ARG A 34 -8.42 10.84 10.78
CA ARG A 34 -8.51 11.60 9.52
C ARG A 34 -8.96 10.73 8.34
N LEU A 35 -8.61 9.45 8.34
CA LEU A 35 -8.99 8.50 7.29
C LEU A 35 -10.41 7.92 7.46
N SER A 36 -11.10 8.23 8.56
CA SER A 36 -12.47 7.74 8.79
C SER A 36 -13.48 8.20 7.73
N VAL A 37 -13.17 9.30 7.02
CA VAL A 37 -14.04 9.88 5.99
C VAL A 37 -13.68 9.39 4.59
N SER A 38 -12.38 9.29 4.28
CA SER A 38 -11.89 8.88 2.95
C SER A 38 -10.44 8.43 3.01
N GLN A 39 -10.04 7.61 2.03
CA GLN A 39 -8.66 7.16 1.81
C GLN A 39 -8.22 7.56 0.39
N SER A 40 -6.91 7.76 0.20
CA SER A 40 -6.33 8.09 -1.11
C SER A 40 -5.03 7.31 -1.31
N PRO A 41 -5.12 5.98 -1.46
CA PRO A 41 -3.94 5.14 -1.66
C PRO A 41 -3.26 5.50 -2.98
N PHE A 42 -1.95 5.69 -2.93
CA PHE A 42 -1.17 6.05 -4.12
C PHE A 42 -0.70 4.82 -4.91
N ALA A 43 -0.79 3.62 -4.34
CA ALA A 43 -0.44 2.36 -5.01
C ALA A 43 -1.34 1.20 -4.56
N ILE A 44 -1.53 0.23 -5.47
CA ILE A 44 -2.21 -1.04 -5.20
C ILE A 44 -1.14 -2.14 -5.12
N ILE A 45 -1.13 -2.91 -4.04
CA ILE A 45 -0.17 -4.00 -3.82
C ILE A 45 -0.91 -5.33 -3.76
N LEU A 46 -0.65 -6.22 -4.72
CA LEU A 46 -1.00 -7.63 -4.63
C LEU A 46 0.18 -8.41 -4.05
N GLY A 47 0.07 -8.81 -2.79
CA GLY A 47 1.12 -9.47 -2.03
C GLY A 47 0.76 -10.87 -1.55
N CYS A 48 1.75 -11.58 -1.02
CA CYS A 48 1.53 -12.88 -0.37
C CYS A 48 0.95 -12.68 1.05
N SER A 49 0.10 -13.61 1.49
CA SER A 49 -0.36 -13.68 2.88
C SER A 49 0.73 -14.05 3.90
N ASP A 50 1.96 -14.34 3.45
CA ASP A 50 3.12 -14.63 4.31
C ASP A 50 3.37 -13.50 5.33
N SER A 51 3.42 -13.85 6.61
CA SER A 51 3.52 -12.88 7.72
C SER A 51 4.84 -12.11 7.75
N ARG A 52 5.87 -12.56 7.03
CA ARG A 52 7.19 -11.94 7.00
C ARG A 52 7.30 -10.78 6.00
N VAL A 53 6.30 -10.59 5.13
CA VAL A 53 6.30 -9.55 4.09
C VAL A 53 5.06 -8.64 4.12
N PRO A 54 4.74 -8.00 5.27
CA PRO A 54 3.70 -6.97 5.31
C PRO A 54 4.09 -5.74 4.48
N ALA A 55 3.31 -5.43 3.45
CA ALA A 55 3.65 -4.43 2.44
C ALA A 55 3.86 -3.04 3.03
N GLU A 56 3.00 -2.61 3.96
CA GLU A 56 3.06 -1.32 4.62
C GLU A 56 4.34 -1.15 5.44
N ILE A 57 4.89 -2.25 5.99
CA ILE A 57 6.13 -2.23 6.76
C ILE A 57 7.33 -2.28 5.80
N VAL A 58 7.35 -3.25 4.87
CA VAL A 58 8.48 -3.45 3.94
C VAL A 58 8.69 -2.25 3.03
N PHE A 59 7.62 -1.53 2.67
CA PHE A 59 7.69 -0.28 1.91
C PHE A 59 7.65 0.97 2.80
N ASP A 60 7.67 0.83 4.12
CA ASP A 60 7.65 1.95 5.06
C ASP A 60 6.57 3.01 4.75
N GLN A 61 5.33 2.56 4.59
CA GLN A 61 4.14 3.39 4.34
C GLN A 61 3.21 3.44 5.56
N GLY A 62 2.34 4.45 5.60
CA GLY A 62 1.38 4.69 6.67
C GLY A 62 -0.03 4.20 6.34
N LEU A 63 -0.97 4.56 7.22
CA LEU A 63 -2.39 4.29 6.99
C LEU A 63 -2.90 5.11 5.81
N GLY A 64 -3.68 4.47 4.93
CA GLY A 64 -4.31 5.11 3.77
C GLY A 64 -3.38 5.33 2.56
N ASP A 65 -2.10 4.96 2.67
CA ASP A 65 -1.11 5.12 1.60
C ASP A 65 -1.19 4.02 0.53
N LEU A 66 -1.51 2.78 0.94
CA LEU A 66 -1.55 1.61 0.06
C LEU A 66 -2.92 0.95 0.12
N PHE A 67 -3.40 0.47 -1.04
CA PHE A 67 -4.50 -0.48 -1.10
C PHE A 67 -3.92 -1.89 -1.25
N VAL A 68 -4.07 -2.73 -0.22
CA VAL A 68 -3.34 -3.99 -0.11
C VAL A 68 -4.27 -5.19 -0.24
N ILE A 69 -3.97 -6.06 -1.21
CA ILE A 69 -4.68 -7.32 -1.46
C ILE A 69 -3.68 -8.45 -1.17
N ARG A 70 -4.03 -9.40 -0.30
CA ARG A 70 -3.12 -10.49 0.08
C ARG A 70 -3.79 -11.85 -0.05
N VAL A 71 -3.09 -12.76 -0.74
CA VAL A 71 -3.49 -14.17 -0.90
C VAL A 71 -2.25 -15.05 -0.89
N ALA A 72 -2.35 -16.29 -0.42
CA ALA A 72 -1.23 -17.22 -0.41
C ALA A 72 -0.67 -17.40 -1.84
N GLY A 73 0.63 -17.15 -2.02
CA GLY A 73 1.30 -17.22 -3.32
C GLY A 73 0.95 -16.08 -4.28
N ASN A 74 0.28 -15.01 -3.81
CA ASN A 74 -0.11 -13.84 -4.63
C ASN A 74 -0.74 -14.23 -5.98
N ILE A 75 -1.50 -15.34 -5.97
CA ILE A 75 -2.20 -15.88 -7.13
C ILE A 75 -3.36 -14.96 -7.51
N VAL A 76 -3.51 -14.72 -8.79
CA VAL A 76 -4.59 -13.89 -9.33
C VAL A 76 -5.81 -14.77 -9.62
N ALA A 77 -6.88 -14.56 -8.87
CA ALA A 77 -8.22 -15.05 -9.19
C ALA A 77 -9.15 -13.86 -9.52
N PRO A 78 -10.35 -14.11 -10.09
CA PRO A 78 -11.28 -13.04 -10.45
C PRO A 78 -11.61 -12.07 -9.30
N SER A 79 -11.64 -12.55 -8.06
CA SER A 79 -11.88 -11.69 -6.89
C SER A 79 -10.71 -10.73 -6.60
N GLN A 80 -9.46 -11.15 -6.84
CA GLN A 80 -8.30 -10.26 -6.73
C GLN A 80 -8.28 -9.23 -7.86
N VAL A 81 -8.60 -9.63 -9.09
CA VAL A 81 -8.73 -8.70 -10.23
C VAL A 81 -9.79 -7.64 -9.91
N GLY A 82 -10.98 -8.06 -9.50
CA GLY A 82 -12.05 -7.11 -9.15
C GLY A 82 -11.67 -6.18 -7.99
N SER A 83 -10.83 -6.64 -7.05
CA SER A 83 -10.31 -5.77 -5.98
C SER A 83 -9.31 -4.72 -6.51
N VAL A 84 -8.48 -5.08 -7.48
CA VAL A 84 -7.56 -4.14 -8.16
C VAL A 84 -8.34 -3.12 -8.97
N GLU A 85 -9.31 -3.58 -9.77
CA GLU A 85 -10.19 -2.72 -10.58
C GLU A 85 -10.96 -1.73 -9.70
N PHE A 86 -11.57 -2.23 -8.62
CA PHE A 86 -12.25 -1.38 -7.64
C PHE A 86 -11.35 -0.27 -7.10
N ALA A 87 -10.11 -0.60 -6.71
CA ALA A 87 -9.19 0.39 -6.16
C ALA A 87 -8.72 1.39 -7.22
N ALA A 88 -8.45 0.92 -8.44
CA ALA A 88 -8.04 1.77 -9.56
C ALA A 88 -9.16 2.76 -9.93
N GLU A 89 -10.41 2.31 -9.98
CA GLU A 89 -11.56 3.15 -10.32
C GLU A 89 -11.96 4.10 -9.18
N SER A 90 -12.06 3.58 -7.96
CA SER A 90 -12.59 4.34 -6.81
C SER A 90 -11.61 5.38 -6.29
N PHE A 91 -10.31 5.10 -6.32
CA PHE A 91 -9.27 5.99 -5.78
C PHE A 91 -8.43 6.65 -6.88
N GLY A 92 -8.61 6.23 -8.14
CA GLY A 92 -7.82 6.70 -9.26
C GLY A 92 -6.34 6.29 -9.16
N THR A 93 -6.02 5.22 -8.44
CA THR A 93 -4.64 4.76 -8.28
C THR A 93 -4.11 4.24 -9.63
N ARG A 94 -2.87 4.61 -9.99
CA ARG A 94 -2.23 4.30 -11.28
C ARG A 94 -0.84 3.72 -11.13
#